data_AF-Q9K769-F1
#
_entry.id   AF-Q9K769-F1
#
_cell.length_a   1.000
_cell.length_b   1.000
_cell.length_c   1.000
_cell.angle_alpha   90.00
_cell.angle_beta   90.00
_cell.angle_gamma   90.00
#
_symmetry.space_group_name_H-M   'P 1'
#
loop_
_entity.id
_entity.type
_entity.pdbx_description
1 polymer ?
#
loop_
_entity_poly.entity_id
_entity_poly.type
_entity_poly.pdbx_seq_one_letter_code
_entity_poly.pdbx_strand_id
1 'polypeptide(L)'
;MTLLKKSLYIIAYYIVVATFSCLAFSSLIDSYEQTATLPDGLSPDSLRITIYLEEADKELLTTDQFIEQLMSQGDQPFLLYKDVDMAYGKFFYLQQRDLPVSKVDWMQAYEDQPVAVLDHAMKHNTIEKGEKKYFRYNNQDYEVIDLFTPKNHVMELERSFFISLDPTTNIAGVYNIDGLSPNTVNQALMSLQEEVPALLFDGLSI
;
A
#
# COMPACT_ATOMS: atom_id res chain seq x y z
N MET A 1 -45.59 44.40 -3.98
CA MET A 1 -44.65 43.72 -4.92
C MET A 1 -43.19 43.69 -4.42
N THR A 2 -42.73 44.70 -3.67
CA THR A 2 -41.39 44.78 -3.07
C THR A 2 -41.13 43.77 -1.94
N LEU A 3 -42.14 43.47 -1.11
CA LEU A 3 -42.03 42.49 -0.03
C LEU A 3 -41.87 41.04 -0.54
N LEU A 4 -42.61 40.67 -1.58
CA LEU A 4 -42.50 39.37 -2.24
C LEU A 4 -41.11 39.16 -2.86
N LYS A 5 -40.56 40.19 -3.53
CA LYS A 5 -39.19 40.15 -4.05
C LYS A 5 -38.15 40.03 -2.93
N LYS A 6 -38.28 40.81 -1.85
CA LYS A 6 -37.38 40.72 -0.67
C LYS A 6 -37.43 39.34 0.00
N SER A 7 -38.61 38.74 0.11
CA SER A 7 -38.78 37.42 0.70
C SER A 7 -38.14 36.32 -0.16
N LEU A 8 -38.25 36.42 -1.49
CA LEU A 8 -37.59 35.51 -2.42
C LEU A 8 -36.05 35.62 -2.37
N TYR A 9 -35.51 36.84 -2.22
CA TYR A 9 -34.08 37.07 -2.00
C TYR A 9 -33.57 36.42 -0.72
N ILE A 10 -34.34 36.52 0.38
CA ILE A 10 -33.97 35.89 1.66
C ILE A 10 -33.95 34.37 1.52
N ILE A 11 -34.96 33.78 0.87
CA ILE A 11 -35.02 32.33 0.61
C ILE A 11 -33.82 31.88 -0.22
N ALA A 12 -33.53 32.56 -1.33
CA ALA A 12 -32.38 32.23 -2.18
C ALA A 12 -31.05 32.35 -1.43
N TYR A 13 -30.88 33.39 -0.60
CA TYR A 13 -29.70 33.57 0.24
C TYR A 13 -29.49 32.40 1.21
N TYR A 14 -30.55 31.96 1.90
CA TYR A 14 -30.47 30.81 2.81
C TYR A 14 -30.16 29.51 2.08
N ILE A 15 -30.73 29.29 0.88
CA ILE A 15 -30.39 28.13 0.05
C ILE A 15 -28.91 28.14 -0.31
N VAL A 16 -28.39 29.27 -0.79
CA VAL A 16 -26.97 29.40 -1.16
C VAL A 16 -26.08 29.13 0.05
N VAL A 17 -26.34 29.76 1.20
CA VAL A 17 -25.57 29.53 2.42
C VAL A 17 -25.63 28.08 2.87
N ALA A 18 -26.81 27.45 2.85
CA ALA A 18 -26.95 26.03 3.19
C ALA A 18 -26.16 25.13 2.24
N THR A 19 -26.18 25.44 0.93
CA THR A 19 -25.46 24.65 -0.08
C THR A 19 -23.94 24.78 0.10
N PHE A 20 -23.44 26.00 0.33
CA PHE A 20 -22.02 26.23 0.62
C PHE A 20 -21.58 25.56 1.93
N SER A 21 -22.40 25.64 2.98
CA SER A 21 -22.11 24.94 4.24
C SER A 21 -22.08 23.42 4.04
N CYS A 22 -23.05 22.84 3.31
CA CYS A 22 -23.04 21.41 3.01
C CYS A 22 -21.80 21.00 2.20
N LEU A 23 -21.44 21.76 1.16
CA LEU A 23 -20.22 21.49 0.39
C LEU A 23 -18.96 21.60 1.24
N ALA A 24 -18.87 22.60 2.11
CA ALA A 24 -17.74 22.77 3.01
C ALA A 24 -17.64 21.61 4.00
N PHE A 25 -18.74 21.22 4.66
CA PHE A 25 -18.74 20.09 5.59
C PHE A 25 -18.51 18.75 4.90
N SER A 26 -19.04 18.53 3.70
CA SER A 26 -18.72 17.35 2.89
C SER A 26 -17.23 17.29 2.59
N SER A 27 -16.62 18.39 2.13
CA SER A 27 -15.18 18.42 1.88
C SER A 27 -14.33 18.21 3.13
N LEU A 28 -14.84 18.62 4.30
CA LEU A 28 -14.17 18.43 5.59
C LEU A 28 -14.27 16.98 6.05
N ILE A 29 -15.43 16.34 5.87
CA ILE A 29 -15.63 14.90 6.16
C ILE A 29 -14.77 14.07 5.22
N ASP A 30 -14.78 14.35 3.92
CA ASP A 30 -13.94 13.68 2.93
C ASP A 30 -12.46 13.81 3.31
N SER A 31 -12.01 15.00 3.73
CA SER A 31 -10.64 15.22 4.20
C SER A 31 -10.33 14.47 5.50
N TYR A 32 -11.28 14.35 6.43
CA TYR A 32 -11.07 13.65 7.70
C TYR A 32 -11.02 12.13 7.52
N GLU A 33 -11.92 11.57 6.72
CA GLU A 33 -11.88 10.15 6.35
C GLU A 33 -10.59 9.81 5.60
N GLN A 34 -10.06 10.75 4.80
CA GLN A 34 -8.77 10.59 4.11
C GLN A 34 -7.57 10.66 5.05
N THR A 35 -7.63 11.39 6.17
CA THR A 35 -6.55 11.37 7.18
C THR A 35 -6.47 10.07 7.98
N ALA A 36 -7.49 9.21 7.92
CA ALA A 36 -7.53 7.93 8.63
C ALA A 36 -6.87 6.76 7.85
N THR A 37 -6.37 7.00 6.65
CA THR A 37 -5.65 6.01 5.84
C THR A 37 -4.28 6.55 5.49
N LEU A 38 -3.23 5.76 5.71
CA LEU A 38 -1.89 6.16 5.30
C LEU A 38 -1.83 6.34 3.78
N PRO A 39 -0.88 7.13 3.24
CA PRO A 39 -0.76 7.46 1.80
C PRO A 39 -0.73 6.27 0.83
N ASP A 40 -0.55 5.07 1.35
CA ASP A 40 -0.49 3.82 0.62
C ASP A 40 -1.63 2.86 0.87
N GLY A 41 -2.70 3.39 1.46
CA GLY A 41 -3.89 2.66 1.83
C GLY A 41 -3.68 1.72 3.01
N LEU A 42 -2.54 1.81 3.72
CA LEU A 42 -2.35 1.07 4.97
C LEU A 42 -3.25 1.64 6.07
N SER A 43 -3.71 0.75 6.95
CA SER A 43 -4.44 1.13 8.15
C SER A 43 -3.55 1.88 9.16
N PRO A 44 -4.13 2.67 10.07
CA PRO A 44 -3.41 3.28 11.18
C PRO A 44 -2.75 2.28 12.14
N ASP A 45 -3.16 1.01 12.11
CA ASP A 45 -2.58 -0.04 12.95
C ASP A 45 -1.43 -0.78 12.25
N SER A 46 -0.99 -0.29 11.09
CA SER A 46 0.12 -0.89 10.35
C SER A 46 1.45 -0.77 11.09
N LEU A 47 2.29 -1.78 10.90
CA LEU A 47 3.56 -1.93 11.61
C LEU A 47 4.71 -1.72 10.66
N ARG A 48 5.65 -0.85 11.02
CA ARG A 48 6.93 -0.74 10.32
C ARG A 48 7.96 -1.57 11.05
N ILE A 49 8.60 -2.47 10.32
CA ILE A 49 9.73 -3.23 10.82
C ILE A 49 10.95 -3.00 9.93
N THR A 50 12.13 -2.99 10.52
CA THR A 50 13.39 -3.02 9.77
C THR A 50 14.14 -4.27 10.16
N ILE A 51 14.50 -5.11 9.18
CA ILE A 51 15.26 -6.34 9.37
C ILE A 51 16.68 -6.10 8.87
N TYR A 52 17.65 -6.38 9.72
CA TYR A 52 19.08 -6.26 9.44
C TYR A 52 19.74 -7.63 9.44
N LEU A 53 20.60 -7.85 8.46
CA LEU A 53 21.52 -8.98 8.37
C LEU A 53 22.90 -8.44 8.01
N GLU A 54 23.95 -9.04 8.56
CA GLU A 54 25.32 -8.75 8.13
C GLU A 54 25.53 -9.22 6.69
N GLU A 55 26.48 -8.61 5.99
CA GLU A 55 26.70 -8.85 4.57
C GLU A 55 27.10 -10.31 4.26
N ALA A 56 27.75 -10.96 5.22
CA ALA A 56 28.13 -12.37 5.13
C ALA A 56 26.92 -13.32 5.25
N ASP A 57 25.81 -12.84 5.81
CA ASP A 57 24.65 -13.64 6.21
C ASP A 57 23.40 -13.36 5.34
N LYS A 58 23.51 -12.46 4.36
CA LYS A 58 22.40 -12.08 3.47
C LYS A 58 21.79 -13.23 2.66
N GLU A 59 22.54 -14.30 2.43
CA GLU A 59 22.06 -15.47 1.70
C GLU A 59 21.40 -16.52 2.61
N LEU A 60 21.42 -16.33 3.94
CA LEU A 60 20.90 -17.30 4.90
C LEU A 60 19.37 -17.32 4.97
N LEU A 61 18.73 -16.17 4.71
CA LEU A 61 17.28 -16.02 4.84
C LEU A 61 16.66 -15.26 3.66
N THR A 62 15.57 -15.81 3.16
CA THR A 62 14.76 -15.24 2.09
C THR A 62 13.48 -14.60 2.65
N THR A 63 12.90 -13.70 1.87
CA THR A 63 11.60 -13.12 2.18
C THR A 63 10.49 -14.18 2.22
N ASP A 64 10.61 -15.27 1.46
CA ASP A 64 9.70 -16.41 1.48
C ASP A 64 9.60 -17.02 2.88
N GLN A 65 10.74 -17.32 3.50
CA GLN A 65 10.79 -17.87 4.86
C GLN A 65 10.13 -16.94 5.88
N PHE A 66 10.24 -15.62 5.68
CA PHE A 66 9.52 -14.66 6.53
C PHE A 66 8.02 -14.72 6.35
N ILE A 67 7.56 -14.79 5.10
CA ILE A 67 6.14 -14.92 4.77
C ILE A 67 5.59 -16.23 5.36
N GLU A 68 6.31 -17.34 5.20
CA GLU A 68 5.95 -18.64 5.78
C GLU A 68 5.83 -18.56 7.30
N GLN A 69 6.77 -17.88 7.98
CA GLN A 69 6.69 -17.71 9.43
C GLN A 69 5.52 -16.81 9.86
N LEU A 70 5.20 -15.76 9.10
CA LEU A 70 4.01 -14.95 9.38
C LEU A 70 2.72 -15.77 9.24
N MET A 71 2.63 -16.61 8.19
CA MET A 71 1.50 -17.50 7.95
C MET A 71 1.41 -18.61 9.00
N SER A 72 2.53 -19.09 9.55
CA SER A 72 2.55 -20.14 10.58
C SER A 72 2.01 -19.65 11.93
N GLN A 73 2.09 -18.34 12.22
CA GLN A 73 1.55 -17.76 13.46
C GLN A 73 0.03 -17.52 13.42
N GLY A 74 -0.61 -17.58 12.25
CA GLY A 74 -2.08 -17.52 12.14
C GLY A 74 -2.60 -17.22 10.73
N ASP A 75 -3.89 -17.51 10.52
CA ASP A 75 -4.58 -17.40 9.21
C ASP A 75 -5.16 -15.99 8.94
N GLN A 76 -4.64 -14.94 9.60
CA GLN A 76 -5.17 -13.60 9.44
C GLN A 76 -4.79 -13.03 8.06
N PRO A 77 -5.75 -12.47 7.28
CA PRO A 77 -5.42 -11.81 6.02
C PRO A 77 -4.48 -10.63 6.25
N PHE A 78 -3.42 -10.53 5.44
CA PHE A 78 -2.44 -9.48 5.60
C PHE A 78 -1.90 -8.94 4.28
N LEU A 79 -1.39 -7.72 4.36
CA LEU A 79 -0.67 -7.04 3.30
C LEU A 79 0.74 -6.76 3.80
N LEU A 80 1.74 -7.19 3.04
CA LEU A 80 3.15 -6.94 3.29
C LEU A 80 3.69 -6.03 2.21
N TYR A 81 4.23 -4.89 2.61
CA TYR A 81 4.99 -4.00 1.76
C TYR A 81 6.47 -4.06 2.12
N LYS A 82 7.35 -4.19 1.14
CA LYS A 82 8.80 -4.02 1.30
C LYS A 82 9.23 -2.78 0.52
N ASP A 83 9.94 -1.88 1.18
CA ASP A 83 10.46 -0.69 0.52
C ASP A 83 11.49 -1.12 -0.53
N VAL A 84 11.37 -0.60 -1.75
CA VAL A 84 12.46 -0.65 -2.73
C VAL A 84 13.54 0.36 -2.32
N ASP A 85 14.78 0.14 -2.75
CA ASP A 85 15.90 1.07 -2.58
C ASP A 85 15.67 2.48 -3.17
N MET A 86 14.48 2.76 -3.74
CA MET A 86 14.06 4.05 -4.24
C MET A 86 12.72 4.48 -3.63
N ALA A 87 12.59 5.77 -3.31
CA ALA A 87 11.44 6.35 -2.62
C ALA A 87 10.08 6.30 -3.37
N TYR A 88 10.06 5.81 -4.61
CA TYR A 88 8.92 5.96 -5.53
C TYR A 88 8.16 4.67 -5.83
N GLY A 89 8.59 3.52 -5.31
CA GLY A 89 7.94 2.23 -5.52
C GLY A 89 7.74 1.45 -4.23
N LYS A 90 6.92 0.39 -4.28
CA LYS A 90 6.86 -0.63 -3.23
C LYS A 90 6.75 -2.03 -3.83
N PHE A 91 7.45 -2.99 -3.22
CA PHE A 91 7.16 -4.39 -3.42
C PHE A 91 6.00 -4.79 -2.50
N PHE A 92 5.06 -5.60 -2.98
CA PHE A 92 3.92 -6.05 -2.17
C PHE A 92 3.69 -7.56 -2.22
N TYR A 93 3.18 -8.10 -1.13
CA TYR A 93 2.64 -9.46 -1.02
C TYR A 93 1.29 -9.41 -0.32
N LEU A 94 0.33 -10.22 -0.80
CA LEU A 94 -1.05 -10.24 -0.34
C LEU A 94 -1.42 -11.65 0.13
N GLN A 95 -1.93 -11.76 1.36
CA GLN A 95 -2.53 -12.99 1.87
C GLN A 95 -4.02 -12.75 2.08
N GLN A 96 -4.85 -13.31 1.18
CA GLN A 96 -6.32 -13.24 1.25
C GLN A 96 -6.88 -11.81 1.45
N ARG A 97 -6.19 -10.81 0.90
CA ARG A 97 -6.49 -9.39 1.07
C ARG A 97 -6.29 -8.64 -0.25
N ASP A 98 -7.11 -7.61 -0.47
CA ASP A 98 -6.98 -6.73 -1.63
C ASP A 98 -5.91 -5.65 -1.42
N LEU A 99 -5.27 -5.25 -2.52
CA LEU A 99 -4.43 -4.07 -2.53
C LEU A 99 -5.31 -2.81 -2.47
N PRO A 100 -5.15 -1.91 -1.47
CA PRO A 100 -6.08 -0.80 -1.20
C PRO A 100 -6.05 0.32 -2.25
N VAL A 101 -5.19 0.21 -3.26
CA VAL A 101 -5.05 1.16 -4.38
C VAL A 101 -5.56 0.60 -5.71
N SER A 102 -5.98 -0.66 -5.76
CA SER A 102 -6.42 -1.35 -6.98
C SER A 102 -7.92 -1.66 -6.91
N LYS A 103 -8.58 -1.69 -8.08
CA LYS A 103 -9.98 -2.12 -8.22
C LYS A 103 -10.10 -3.59 -8.60
N VAL A 104 -9.00 -4.20 -9.02
CA VAL A 104 -8.93 -5.61 -9.37
C VAL A 104 -8.93 -6.42 -8.07
N ASP A 105 -9.79 -7.44 -8.00
CA ASP A 105 -9.76 -8.44 -6.92
C ASP A 105 -8.55 -9.36 -7.15
N TRP A 106 -7.60 -9.31 -6.22
CA TRP A 106 -6.28 -9.94 -6.39
C TRP A 106 -6.31 -11.45 -6.12
N MET A 107 -7.38 -11.97 -5.50
CA MET A 107 -7.45 -13.39 -5.14
C MET A 107 -7.58 -14.31 -6.36
N GLN A 108 -7.85 -13.78 -7.55
CA GLN A 108 -7.95 -14.55 -8.80
C GLN A 108 -6.70 -14.44 -9.69
N ALA A 109 -5.72 -13.61 -9.36
CA ALA A 109 -4.67 -13.17 -10.28
C ALA A 109 -3.32 -13.93 -10.21
N TYR A 110 -3.30 -15.13 -9.60
CA TYR A 110 -2.16 -16.07 -9.49
C TYR A 110 -1.10 -15.80 -8.40
N GLU A 111 -0.60 -16.92 -7.85
CA GLU A 111 0.46 -17.04 -6.84
C GLU A 111 1.89 -16.91 -7.41
N ASP A 112 2.10 -16.86 -8.74
CA ASP A 112 3.44 -17.07 -9.35
C ASP A 112 3.87 -16.08 -10.45
N GLN A 113 3.10 -15.02 -10.75
CA GLN A 113 3.44 -14.11 -11.85
C GLN A 113 3.82 -12.71 -11.38
N PRO A 114 4.94 -12.13 -11.89
CA PRO A 114 5.32 -10.77 -11.55
C PRO A 114 4.32 -9.78 -12.13
N VAL A 115 3.68 -8.99 -11.27
CA VAL A 115 2.62 -8.05 -11.62
C VAL A 115 2.90 -6.65 -11.09
N ALA A 116 2.30 -5.65 -11.73
CA ALA A 116 2.45 -4.24 -11.42
C ALA A 116 1.10 -3.51 -11.39
N VAL A 117 1.00 -2.55 -10.47
CA VAL A 117 0.00 -1.48 -10.47
C VAL A 117 0.75 -0.17 -10.63
N LEU A 118 0.38 0.61 -11.64
CA LEU A 118 1.09 1.86 -11.93
C LEU A 118 0.20 3.06 -11.69
N ASP A 119 0.80 4.19 -11.35
CA ASP A 119 0.15 5.47 -11.50
C ASP A 119 -0.27 5.64 -12.98
N HIS A 120 -1.46 6.20 -13.21
CA HIS A 120 -1.86 6.67 -14.54
C HIS A 120 -0.79 7.52 -15.25
N ALA A 121 -0.02 8.33 -14.50
CA ALA A 121 1.11 9.07 -15.03
C ALA A 121 2.17 8.17 -15.68
N MET A 122 2.40 6.97 -15.15
CA MET A 122 3.38 5.99 -15.65
C MET A 122 2.87 5.12 -16.80
N LYS A 123 1.63 5.27 -17.24
CA LYS A 123 1.04 4.44 -18.31
C LYS A 123 1.89 4.41 -19.60
N HIS A 124 2.59 5.50 -19.91
CA HIS A 124 3.46 5.60 -21.08
C HIS A 124 4.78 4.83 -20.95
N ASN A 125 5.14 4.38 -19.75
CA ASN A 125 6.35 3.58 -19.45
C ASN A 125 6.10 2.07 -19.59
N THR A 126 5.06 1.69 -20.35
CA THR A 126 4.69 0.27 -20.55
C THR A 126 5.09 -0.22 -21.94
N ILE A 127 5.40 -1.50 -22.03
CA ILE A 127 5.74 -2.22 -23.27
C ILE A 127 4.58 -3.16 -23.59
N GLU A 128 4.07 -3.09 -24.82
CA GLU A 128 3.04 -4.02 -25.29
C GLU A 128 3.68 -5.34 -25.75
N LYS A 129 3.17 -6.46 -25.24
CA LYS A 129 3.54 -7.82 -25.68
C LYS A 129 2.26 -8.63 -25.88
N GLY A 130 1.85 -8.79 -27.13
CA GLY A 130 0.55 -9.37 -27.44
C GLY A 130 -0.58 -8.44 -26.98
N GLU A 131 -1.57 -8.98 -26.26
CA GLU A 131 -2.71 -8.22 -25.72
C GLU A 131 -2.44 -7.63 -24.32
N LYS A 132 -1.27 -7.92 -23.75
CA LYS A 132 -0.90 -7.54 -22.39
C LYS A 132 0.12 -6.40 -22.38
N LYS A 133 0.10 -5.62 -21.29
CA LYS A 133 1.04 -4.53 -21.04
C LYS A 133 1.99 -4.92 -19.94
N TYR A 134 3.26 -4.55 -20.10
CA TYR A 134 4.32 -4.86 -19.15
C TYR A 134 5.06 -3.60 -18.74
N PHE A 135 5.42 -3.53 -17.46
CA PHE A 135 6.31 -2.53 -16.89
C PHE A 135 7.66 -3.18 -16.61
N ARG A 136 8.75 -2.59 -17.11
CA ARG A 136 10.10 -3.11 -16.87
C ARG A 136 10.74 -2.41 -15.70
N TYR A 137 11.08 -3.16 -14.66
CA TYR A 137 11.80 -2.68 -13.50
C TYR A 137 12.89 -3.68 -13.11
N ASN A 138 14.10 -3.20 -12.79
CA ASN A 138 15.27 -4.04 -12.48
C ASN A 138 15.49 -5.23 -13.46
N ASN A 139 15.33 -4.96 -14.75
CA ASN A 139 15.48 -5.94 -15.83
C ASN A 139 14.47 -7.12 -15.80
N GLN A 140 13.41 -6.99 -15.02
CA GLN A 140 12.27 -7.90 -14.97
C GLN A 140 11.02 -7.20 -15.52
N ASP A 141 10.21 -7.97 -16.26
CA ASP A 141 8.96 -7.49 -16.81
C ASP A 141 7.80 -7.91 -15.91
N TYR A 142 7.02 -6.94 -15.45
CA TYR A 142 5.85 -7.12 -14.61
C TYR A 142 4.60 -6.85 -15.45
N GLU A 143 3.63 -7.75 -15.44
CA GLU A 143 2.35 -7.52 -16.11
C GLU A 143 1.58 -6.39 -15.42
N VAL A 144 1.17 -5.37 -16.17
CA VAL A 144 0.39 -4.25 -15.64
C VAL A 144 -1.07 -4.64 -15.60
N ILE A 145 -1.58 -4.88 -14.40
CA ILE A 145 -2.94 -5.40 -14.21
C ILE A 145 -3.95 -4.31 -13.83
N ASP A 146 -3.49 -3.20 -13.25
CA ASP A 146 -4.35 -2.05 -12.96
C ASP A 146 -3.56 -0.73 -12.95
N LEU A 147 -4.29 0.37 -13.00
CA LEU A 147 -3.78 1.73 -12.87
C LEU A 147 -4.47 2.44 -11.71
N PHE A 148 -3.71 3.17 -10.90
CA PHE A 148 -4.24 3.98 -9.81
C PHE A 148 -3.95 5.47 -10.02
N THR A 149 -4.67 6.32 -9.31
CA THR A 149 -4.35 7.76 -9.19
C THR A 149 -4.01 8.02 -7.73
N PRO A 150 -2.80 8.54 -7.41
CA PRO A 150 -2.47 8.95 -6.06
C PRO A 150 -3.50 9.96 -5.53
N LYS A 151 -3.84 9.86 -4.25
CA LYS A 151 -4.87 10.74 -3.68
C LYS A 151 -4.33 12.16 -3.46
N ASN A 152 -3.03 12.35 -3.17
CA ASN A 152 -2.48 13.70 -2.98
C ASN A 152 -0.97 13.85 -3.28
N HIS A 153 -0.62 14.47 -4.41
CA HIS A 153 0.77 14.69 -4.84
C HIS A 153 1.63 15.60 -3.93
N VAL A 154 1.04 16.36 -3.00
CA VAL A 154 1.77 17.41 -2.24
C VAL A 154 2.16 16.97 -0.82
N MET A 155 1.51 15.95 -0.26
CA MET A 155 1.76 15.47 1.11
C MET A 155 2.16 13.99 1.18
N GLU A 156 2.00 13.25 0.08
CA GLU A 156 2.28 11.83 0.02
C GLU A 156 3.62 11.62 -0.70
N LEU A 157 4.49 10.76 -0.15
CA LEU A 157 5.62 10.22 -0.92
C LEU A 157 5.06 9.74 -2.27
N GLU A 158 5.52 10.36 -3.37
CA GLU A 158 5.05 10.15 -4.74
C GLU A 158 5.26 8.70 -5.19
N ARG A 159 4.41 7.79 -4.71
CA ARG A 159 4.49 6.40 -5.15
C ARG A 159 3.97 6.34 -6.56
N SER A 160 4.87 5.96 -7.44
CA SER A 160 4.61 5.88 -8.86
C SER A 160 4.17 4.46 -9.25
N PHE A 161 4.56 3.43 -8.48
CA PHE A 161 4.17 2.05 -8.75
C PHE A 161 4.19 1.12 -7.53
N PHE A 162 3.43 0.03 -7.64
CA PHE A 162 3.48 -1.15 -6.77
C PHE A 162 3.77 -2.37 -7.62
N ILE A 163 4.70 -3.22 -7.20
CA ILE A 163 5.06 -4.45 -7.92
C ILE A 163 5.05 -5.64 -6.96
N SER A 164 4.69 -6.82 -7.46
CA SER A 164 4.72 -8.04 -6.64
C SER A 164 6.12 -8.28 -6.09
N LEU A 165 6.18 -8.61 -4.79
CA LEU A 165 7.38 -8.96 -4.07
C LEU A 165 7.91 -10.30 -4.58
N ASP A 166 9.19 -10.34 -4.92
CA ASP A 166 9.88 -11.60 -5.21
C ASP A 166 10.29 -12.26 -3.87
N PRO A 167 9.65 -13.39 -3.49
CA PRO A 167 9.89 -14.02 -2.20
C PRO A 167 11.30 -14.64 -2.11
N THR A 168 11.96 -14.89 -3.24
CA THR A 168 13.31 -15.46 -3.27
C THR A 168 14.41 -14.47 -2.89
N THR A 169 14.07 -13.18 -2.77
CA THR A 169 15.04 -12.14 -2.38
C THR A 169 15.41 -12.22 -0.90
N ASN A 170 16.59 -11.71 -0.55
CA ASN A 170 17.04 -11.62 0.84
C ASN A 170 16.01 -10.88 1.73
N ILE A 171 15.80 -11.38 2.94
CA ILE A 171 14.84 -10.83 3.91
C ILE A 171 15.20 -9.42 4.39
N ALA A 172 16.47 -9.00 4.43
CA ALA A 172 16.83 -7.68 4.99
C ALA A 172 16.14 -6.52 4.25
N GLY A 173 15.77 -5.47 5.00
CA GLY A 173 15.10 -4.29 4.48
C GLY A 173 14.00 -3.77 5.40
N VAL A 174 13.30 -2.73 4.92
CA VAL A 174 12.17 -2.12 5.63
C VAL A 174 10.87 -2.72 5.12
N TYR A 175 10.03 -3.18 6.04
CA TYR A 175 8.69 -3.68 5.74
C TYR A 175 7.62 -2.83 6.44
N ASN A 176 6.47 -2.74 5.80
CA ASN A 176 5.24 -2.25 6.41
C ASN A 176 4.20 -3.39 6.32
N ILE A 177 3.60 -3.75 7.45
CA ILE A 177 2.71 -4.90 7.58
C ILE A 177 1.36 -4.39 8.07
N ASP A 178 0.28 -4.78 7.39
CA ASP A 178 -1.08 -4.42 7.76
C ASP A 178 -1.96 -5.68 7.83
N GLY A 179 -2.82 -5.76 8.85
CA GLY A 179 -3.72 -6.90 9.10
C GLY A 179 -3.20 -7.90 10.14
N LEU A 180 -1.94 -7.80 10.58
CA LEU A 180 -1.37 -8.63 11.63
C LEU A 180 -1.14 -7.86 12.92
N SER A 181 -1.27 -8.54 14.05
CA SER A 181 -0.96 -7.95 15.36
C SER A 181 0.56 -7.82 15.58
N PRO A 182 1.02 -6.86 16.40
CA PRO A 182 2.44 -6.74 16.76
C PRO A 182 3.03 -8.01 17.35
N ASN A 183 2.24 -8.76 18.12
CA ASN A 183 2.66 -10.01 18.74
C ASN A 183 2.92 -11.09 17.69
N THR A 184 2.03 -11.21 16.69
CA THR A 184 2.17 -12.16 15.57
C THR A 184 3.46 -11.90 14.80
N VAL A 185 3.71 -10.63 14.45
CA VAL A 185 4.92 -10.24 13.72
C VAL A 185 6.18 -10.50 14.56
N ASN A 186 6.17 -10.12 15.84
CA ASN A 186 7.30 -10.35 16.74
C ASN A 186 7.60 -11.84 16.94
N GLN A 187 6.58 -12.68 17.06
CA GLN A 187 6.76 -14.13 17.17
C GLN A 187 7.40 -14.72 15.92
N ALA A 188 6.93 -14.34 14.73
CA ALA A 188 7.54 -14.78 13.47
C ALA A 188 9.03 -14.37 13.37
N LEU A 189 9.36 -13.13 13.74
CA LEU A 189 10.73 -12.63 13.74
C LEU A 189 11.61 -13.33 14.78
N MET A 190 11.08 -13.60 15.97
CA MET A 190 11.80 -14.35 17.01
C MET A 190 12.05 -15.80 16.59
N SER A 191 11.09 -16.46 15.94
CA SER A 191 11.28 -17.80 15.38
C SER A 191 12.39 -17.84 14.33
N LEU A 192 12.45 -16.85 13.44
CA LEU A 192 13.57 -16.73 12.49
C LEU A 192 14.91 -16.44 13.19
N GLN A 193 14.90 -15.64 14.26
CA GLN A 193 16.11 -15.33 15.01
C GLN A 193 16.66 -16.55 15.77
N GLU A 194 15.81 -17.49 16.20
CA GLU A 194 16.25 -18.76 16.76
C GLU A 194 16.98 -19.64 15.73
N GLU A 195 16.54 -19.59 14.47
CA GLU A 195 17.20 -20.29 13.36
C GLU A 195 18.50 -19.59 12.93
N VAL A 196 18.48 -18.25 12.87
CA VAL A 196 19.61 -17.41 12.45
C VAL A 196 19.83 -16.30 13.48
N PRO A 197 20.69 -16.52 14.50
CA PRO A 197 20.93 -15.56 15.58
C PRO A 197 21.52 -14.21 15.12
N ALA A 198 22.09 -14.16 13.92
CA ALA A 198 22.60 -12.94 13.30
C ALA A 198 21.50 -11.98 12.82
N LEU A 199 20.24 -12.46 12.72
CA LEU A 199 19.09 -11.63 12.38
C LEU A 199 18.79 -10.63 13.51
N LEU A 200 18.74 -9.35 13.17
CA LEU A 200 18.34 -8.27 14.07
C LEU A 200 17.13 -7.54 13.47
N PHE A 201 16.25 -7.05 14.33
CA PHE A 201 15.07 -6.31 13.87
C PHE A 201 14.63 -5.23 14.86
N ASP A 202 14.11 -4.13 14.31
CA ASP A 202 13.49 -3.04 15.05
C ASP A 202 12.06 -2.80 14.55
N GLY A 203 11.12 -2.61 15.47
CA GLY A 203 9.71 -2.35 15.17
C GLY A 203 9.23 -0.99 15.68
N LEU A 204 8.47 -0.27 14.86
CA LEU A 204 7.74 0.95 15.22
C LEU A 204 6.28 0.82 14.74
N SER A 205 5.32 1.08 15.62
CA SER A 205 3.93 1.34 15.19
C SER A 205 3.90 2.65 14.40
N ILE A 206 3.29 2.64 13.20
CA ILE A 206 3.21 3.81 12.32
C ILE A 206 2.04 4.71 12.75
#